data_AF-A0A7J7MEY7-F1
#
_entry.id   AF-A0A7J7MEY7-F1
#
_cell.length_a   1.000
_cell.length_b   1.000
_cell.length_c   1.000
_cell.angle_alpha   90.00
_cell.angle_beta   90.00
_cell.angle_gamma   90.00
#
_symmetry.space_group_name_H-M   'P 1'
#
loop_
_entity.id
_entity.type
_entity.pdbx_description
1 polymer ?
#
loop_
_entity_poly.entity_id
_entity_poly.type
_entity_poly.pdbx_seq_one_letter_code
_entity_poly.pdbx_strand_id
1 'polypeptide(L)'
;MGEGEGEEKMVMEISLRETYMGEGEEEGEGEGEEKMAIEISLRDFSKKLEEFAKERDWEQYHTPRNLLLAMIGEVGELSECFQWKGEVEKGLPNWEESEKEHLGEELSDVLLYLIRLSDICGIDLGDAAVRKIAKNAIKYPPKIS
;
A
#
# COMPACT_ATOMS: atom_id res chain seq x y z
N MET A 1 21.30 -18.59 -4.13
CA MET A 1 20.11 -18.15 -3.37
C MET A 1 20.65 -17.22 -2.31
N GLY A 2 20.88 -15.93 -2.51
CA GLY A 2 20.46 -14.98 -3.54
C GLY A 2 20.29 -13.66 -2.78
N GLU A 3 21.40 -12.99 -2.46
CA GLU A 3 21.50 -11.85 -1.53
C GLU A 3 20.60 -10.64 -1.89
N GLY A 4 20.00 -10.61 -3.08
CA GLY A 4 19.16 -9.50 -3.56
C GLY A 4 17.70 -9.49 -3.08
N GLU A 5 17.13 -10.60 -2.61
CA GLU A 5 15.71 -10.63 -2.17
C GLU A 5 15.49 -9.85 -0.87
N GLY A 6 16.49 -9.79 0.01
CA GLY A 6 16.43 -9.00 1.25
C GLY A 6 16.74 -7.51 1.05
N GLU A 7 17.50 -7.17 -0.01
CA GLU A 7 17.74 -5.79 -0.38
C GLU A 7 16.48 -5.19 -1.03
N GLU A 8 15.79 -5.90 -1.94
CA GLU A 8 14.57 -5.39 -2.62
C GLU A 8 13.46 -4.94 -1.64
N LYS A 9 13.28 -5.66 -0.52
CA LYS A 9 12.28 -5.33 0.50
C LYS A 9 12.67 -4.11 1.35
N MET A 10 13.91 -4.10 1.84
CA MET A 10 14.51 -3.00 2.62
C MET A 10 14.43 -1.66 1.87
N VAL A 11 14.43 -1.73 0.55
CA VAL A 11 14.65 -0.63 -0.36
C VAL A 11 13.33 0.13 -0.65
N MET A 12 12.16 -0.51 -0.57
CA MET A 12 10.84 0.16 -0.57
C MET A 12 10.39 0.61 0.85
N GLU A 13 10.71 -0.14 1.91
CA GLU A 13 10.43 0.29 3.30
C GLU A 13 11.19 1.57 3.69
N ILE A 14 12.47 1.69 3.33
CA ILE A 14 13.28 2.90 3.59
C ILE A 14 12.73 4.11 2.82
N SER A 15 12.18 3.89 1.62
CA SER A 15 11.63 4.92 0.72
C SER A 15 10.45 5.68 1.28
N LEU A 16 9.47 4.95 1.84
CA LEU A 16 8.22 5.53 2.32
C LEU A 16 8.45 6.37 3.57
N ARG A 17 9.39 5.93 4.41
CA ARG A 17 9.80 6.65 5.62
C ARG A 17 10.50 7.97 5.31
N GLU A 18 11.35 8.03 4.29
CA GLU A 18 12.06 9.26 3.89
C GLU A 18 11.15 10.26 3.16
N THR A 19 10.19 9.78 2.36
CA THR A 19 9.28 10.66 1.59
C THR A 19 8.27 11.38 2.49
N TYR A 20 7.91 10.81 3.64
CA TYR A 20 6.97 11.40 4.60
C TYR A 20 7.63 12.05 5.83
N MET A 21 8.95 11.92 6.02
CA MET A 21 9.69 12.55 7.13
C MET A 21 10.72 13.60 6.67
N GLY A 22 10.29 14.51 5.79
CA GLY A 22 11.06 15.72 5.47
C GLY A 22 10.93 16.81 6.55
N GLU A 23 11.97 16.91 7.39
CA GLU A 23 12.43 18.00 8.28
C GLU A 23 11.45 19.12 8.69
N GLY A 24 11.19 19.24 10.00
CA GLY A 24 10.64 20.44 10.62
C GLY A 24 10.23 20.29 12.09
N GLU A 25 11.20 20.27 13.01
CA GLU A 25 10.95 20.71 14.39
C GLU A 25 10.70 22.23 14.38
N GLU A 26 9.47 22.67 14.65
CA GLU A 26 9.21 23.96 15.31
C GLU A 26 8.02 23.79 16.26
N GLU A 27 8.28 23.98 17.55
CA GLU A 27 7.26 24.07 18.59
C GLU A 27 6.38 25.31 18.36
N GLY A 28 5.09 25.09 18.12
CA GLY A 28 4.07 26.14 18.05
C GLY A 28 2.72 25.61 18.50
N GLU A 29 2.28 26.02 19.69
CA GLU A 29 0.90 25.84 20.15
C GLU A 29 -0.06 26.65 19.26
N GLY A 30 -1.06 26.01 18.63
CA GLY A 30 -2.17 26.75 18.02
C GLY A 30 -2.92 26.03 16.90
N GLU A 31 -4.17 25.65 17.23
CA GLU A 31 -5.32 25.46 16.34
C GLU A 31 -5.32 24.23 15.42
N GLY A 32 -6.43 23.49 15.46
CA GLY A 32 -6.61 22.25 14.73
C GLY A 32 -6.53 22.47 13.22
N GLU A 33 -5.40 22.09 12.64
CA GLU A 33 -5.28 21.89 11.20
C GLU A 33 -6.17 20.70 10.82
N GLU A 34 -7.31 21.00 10.21
CA GLU A 34 -8.09 20.03 9.48
C GLU A 34 -7.19 19.50 8.35
N LYS A 35 -6.54 18.35 8.58
CA LYS A 35 -5.66 17.68 7.60
C LYS A 35 -6.44 17.57 6.29
N MET A 36 -6.10 18.44 5.34
CA MET A 36 -6.73 18.47 4.03
C MET A 36 -6.39 17.15 3.35
N ALA A 37 -7.35 16.23 3.32
CA ALA A 37 -7.17 14.91 2.75
C ALA A 37 -6.71 15.07 1.30
N ILE A 38 -5.49 14.66 1.02
CA ILE A 38 -4.93 14.72 -0.33
C ILE A 38 -5.70 13.71 -1.18
N GLU A 39 -6.55 14.20 -2.09
CA GLU A 39 -7.14 13.34 -3.12
C GLU A 39 -6.06 12.93 -4.11
N ILE A 40 -5.61 11.68 -4.00
CA ILE A 40 -4.60 11.08 -4.87
C ILE A 40 -5.20 9.89 -5.62
N SER A 41 -5.03 9.84 -6.95
CA SER A 41 -5.54 8.73 -7.75
C SER A 41 -4.55 7.58 -7.84
N LEU A 42 -5.02 6.37 -8.20
CA LEU A 42 -4.15 5.22 -8.49
C LEU A 42 -3.10 5.54 -9.57
N ARG A 43 -3.45 6.40 -10.53
CA ARG A 43 -2.54 6.83 -11.59
C ARG A 43 -1.46 7.76 -11.07
N ASP A 44 -1.78 8.60 -10.09
CA ASP A 44 -0.79 9.48 -9.46
C ASP A 44 0.18 8.68 -8.59
N PHE A 45 -0.29 7.67 -7.86
CA PHE A 45 0.58 6.70 -7.19
C PHE A 45 1.47 5.96 -8.17
N SER A 46 0.93 5.46 -9.27
CA SER A 46 1.72 4.77 -10.31
C SER A 46 2.87 5.64 -10.82
N LYS A 47 2.60 6.93 -11.10
CA LYS A 47 3.65 7.87 -11.54
C LYS A 47 4.69 8.12 -10.47
N LYS A 48 4.27 8.36 -9.22
CA LYS A 48 5.20 8.54 -8.09
C LYS A 48 6.11 7.33 -7.92
N LEU A 49 5.57 6.11 -8.00
CA LEU A 49 6.32 4.87 -7.93
C LEU A 49 7.28 4.69 -9.11
N GLU A 50 6.87 5.09 -10.31
CA GLU A 50 7.72 5.08 -11.50
C GLU A 50 8.90 6.04 -11.37
N GLU A 51 8.64 7.29 -10.98
CA GLU A 51 9.65 8.32 -10.72
C GLU A 51 10.63 7.84 -9.64
N PHE A 52 10.09 7.32 -8.54
CA PHE A 52 10.87 6.81 -7.42
C PHE A 52 11.83 5.67 -7.84
N ALA A 53 11.33 4.73 -8.63
CA ALA A 53 12.12 3.61 -9.14
C ALA A 53 13.21 4.06 -10.13
N LYS A 54 12.91 5.06 -10.98
CA LYS A 54 13.86 5.60 -11.96
C LYS A 54 15.02 6.34 -11.31
N GLU A 55 14.74 7.15 -10.30
CA GLU A 55 15.78 7.90 -9.56
C GLU A 55 16.84 6.99 -8.95
N ARG A 56 16.49 5.72 -8.68
CA ARG A 56 17.34 4.76 -7.99
C ARG A 56 17.79 3.59 -8.88
N ASP A 57 17.48 3.66 -10.18
CA ASP A 57 17.79 2.62 -11.17
C ASP A 57 17.21 1.23 -10.81
N TRP A 58 16.03 1.19 -10.19
CA TRP A 58 15.41 -0.07 -9.75
C TRP A 58 14.50 -0.72 -10.77
N GLU A 59 14.24 -0.07 -11.90
CA GLU A 59 13.40 -0.63 -12.95
C GLU A 59 13.90 -2.01 -13.44
N GLN A 60 15.20 -2.29 -13.31
CA GLN A 60 15.81 -3.59 -13.62
C GLN A 60 15.31 -4.74 -12.73
N TYR A 61 14.87 -4.45 -11.51
CA TYR A 61 14.38 -5.43 -10.53
C TYR A 61 12.86 -5.59 -10.58
N HIS A 62 12.15 -4.60 -11.14
CA HIS A 62 10.69 -4.53 -11.20
C HIS A 62 10.07 -5.42 -12.29
N THR A 63 10.47 -6.69 -12.34
CA THR A 63 9.79 -7.69 -13.18
C THR A 63 8.45 -8.08 -12.57
N PRO A 64 7.43 -8.48 -13.36
CA PRO A 64 6.12 -8.88 -12.82
C PRO A 64 6.19 -9.97 -11.74
N ARG A 65 7.12 -10.93 -11.90
CA ARG A 65 7.31 -12.00 -10.91
C ARG A 65 7.87 -11.48 -9.60
N ASN A 66 8.90 -10.63 -9.64
CA ASN A 66 9.52 -10.11 -8.42
C ASN A 66 8.53 -9.23 -7.65
N LEU A 67 7.82 -8.33 -8.34
CA LEU A 67 6.78 -7.49 -7.72
C LEU A 67 5.65 -8.31 -7.09
N LEU A 68 5.23 -9.40 -7.74
CA LEU A 68 4.24 -10.32 -7.17
C LEU A 68 4.78 -10.99 -5.89
N LEU A 69 6.03 -11.47 -5.89
CA LEU A 69 6.62 -12.14 -4.73
C LEU A 69 6.84 -11.17 -3.57
N ALA A 70 7.29 -9.94 -3.85
CA ALA A 70 7.39 -8.87 -2.85
C ALA A 70 6.02 -8.56 -2.23
N MET A 71 4.98 -8.37 -3.05
CA MET A 71 3.61 -8.17 -2.56
C MET A 71 3.12 -9.30 -1.64
N ILE A 72 3.49 -10.55 -1.93
CA ILE A 72 3.14 -11.69 -1.06
C ILE A 72 3.87 -11.62 0.28
N GLY A 73 5.10 -11.09 0.31
CA GLY A 73 5.82 -10.77 1.54
C GLY A 73 5.00 -9.81 2.42
N GLU A 74 4.54 -8.70 1.85
CA GLU A 74 3.78 -7.69 2.61
C GLU A 74 2.39 -8.16 3.02
N VAL A 75 1.77 -9.06 2.24
CA VAL A 75 0.56 -9.77 2.69
C VAL A 75 0.86 -10.65 3.92
N GLY A 76 2.07 -11.21 4.00
CA GLY A 76 2.56 -11.92 5.17
C GLY A 76 2.64 -11.02 6.39
N GLU A 77 3.29 -9.86 6.28
CA GLU A 77 3.41 -8.88 7.38
C GLU A 77 2.07 -8.31 7.81
N LEU A 78 1.23 -7.95 6.85
CA LEU A 78 -0.17 -7.61 7.09
C LEU A 78 -0.89 -8.71 7.89
N SER A 79 -0.60 -9.99 7.61
CA SER A 79 -1.18 -11.10 8.37
C SER A 79 -0.62 -11.18 9.79
N GLU A 80 0.64 -10.81 10.02
CA GLU A 80 1.26 -10.77 11.34
C GLU A 80 0.58 -9.76 12.27
N CYS A 81 0.03 -8.66 11.74
CA CYS A 81 -0.78 -7.72 12.52
C CYS A 81 -2.00 -8.41 13.19
N PHE A 82 -2.52 -9.48 12.60
CA PHE A 82 -3.72 -10.18 13.08
C PHE A 82 -3.44 -11.55 13.70
N GLN A 83 -2.25 -12.14 13.49
CA GLN A 83 -1.99 -13.56 13.76
C GLN A 83 -2.29 -14.01 15.22
N TRP A 84 -2.15 -13.10 16.19
CA TRP A 84 -2.42 -13.36 17.61
C TRP A 84 -3.67 -12.66 18.14
N LYS A 85 -4.44 -12.01 17.27
CA LYS A 85 -5.72 -11.38 17.61
C LYS A 85 -6.81 -12.46 17.50
N GLY A 86 -7.74 -12.47 18.47
CA GLY A 86 -8.94 -13.29 18.40
C GLY A 86 -9.93 -12.74 17.37
N GLU A 87 -11.22 -12.73 17.69
CA GLU A 87 -12.18 -11.98 16.88
C GLU A 87 -11.86 -10.49 16.93
N VAL A 88 -11.73 -9.85 15.75
CA VAL A 88 -11.42 -8.44 15.63
C VAL A 88 -12.68 -7.67 15.23
N GLU A 89 -13.06 -6.71 16.07
CA GLU A 89 -14.23 -5.86 15.83
C GLU A 89 -13.95 -4.81 14.75
N LYS A 90 -15.01 -4.46 14.01
CA LYS A 90 -14.96 -3.37 13.02
C LYS A 90 -14.53 -2.07 13.69
N GLY A 91 -13.56 -1.38 13.08
CA GLY A 91 -13.06 -0.09 13.57
C GLY A 91 -11.97 -0.21 14.63
N LEU A 92 -11.56 -1.45 14.98
CA LEU A 92 -10.39 -1.70 15.83
C LEU A 92 -10.41 -0.94 17.17
N PRO A 93 -11.53 -0.97 17.93
CA PRO A 93 -11.69 -0.14 19.13
C PRO A 93 -10.69 -0.47 20.25
N ASN A 94 -10.18 -1.70 20.28
CA ASN A 94 -9.24 -2.19 21.30
C ASN A 94 -7.80 -2.28 20.80
N TRP A 95 -7.46 -1.57 19.72
CA TRP A 95 -6.11 -1.51 19.17
C TRP A 95 -5.46 -0.20 19.60
N GLU A 96 -4.19 -0.28 19.99
CA GLU A 96 -3.37 0.89 20.26
C GLU A 96 -3.11 1.67 18.97
N GLU A 97 -2.83 2.97 19.06
CA GLU A 97 -2.62 3.80 17.88
C GLU A 97 -1.43 3.31 17.03
N SER A 98 -0.35 2.87 17.69
CA SER A 98 0.81 2.28 17.01
C SER A 98 0.48 0.99 16.26
N GLU A 99 -0.50 0.20 16.72
CA GLU A 99 -0.93 -1.00 16.01
C GLU A 99 -1.73 -0.64 14.74
N LYS A 100 -2.50 0.45 14.79
CA LYS A 100 -3.25 0.96 13.64
C LYS A 100 -2.35 1.62 12.62
N GLU A 101 -1.33 2.35 13.09
CA GLU A 101 -0.28 2.92 12.25
C GLU A 101 0.44 1.82 11.48
N HIS A 102 0.96 0.81 12.18
CA HIS A 102 1.62 -0.34 11.56
C HIS A 102 0.69 -1.09 10.59
N LEU A 103 -0.56 -1.35 10.96
CA LEU A 103 -1.55 -1.92 10.04
C LEU A 103 -1.73 -1.05 8.77
N GLY A 104 -1.69 0.27 8.92
CA GLY A 104 -1.77 1.23 7.82
C GLY A 104 -0.56 1.17 6.89
N GLU A 105 0.64 0.97 7.44
CA GLU A 105 1.89 0.75 6.69
C GLU A 105 1.76 -0.52 5.83
N GLU A 106 1.44 -1.66 6.45
CA GLU A 106 1.34 -2.95 5.74
C GLU A 106 0.24 -2.98 4.66
N LEU A 107 -0.91 -2.34 4.94
CA LEU A 107 -1.96 -2.16 3.93
C LEU A 107 -1.48 -1.30 2.75
N SER A 108 -0.67 -0.29 3.03
CA SER A 108 -0.11 0.60 2.01
C SER A 108 0.93 -0.12 1.16
N ASP A 109 1.79 -0.94 1.75
CA ASP A 109 2.80 -1.68 1.00
C ASP A 109 2.17 -2.68 0.03
N VAL A 110 1.17 -3.45 0.48
CA VAL A 110 0.39 -4.32 -0.41
C VAL A 110 -0.24 -3.53 -1.57
N LEU A 111 -0.80 -2.35 -1.28
CA LEU A 111 -1.41 -1.49 -2.29
C LEU A 111 -0.39 -0.99 -3.31
N LEU A 112 0.76 -0.50 -2.86
CA LEU A 112 1.79 0.10 -3.71
C LEU A 112 2.42 -0.94 -4.63
N TYR A 113 2.71 -2.15 -4.13
CA TYR A 113 3.15 -3.24 -5.00
C TYR A 113 2.08 -3.66 -6.00
N LEU A 114 0.80 -3.71 -5.62
CA LEU A 114 -0.29 -4.03 -6.55
C LEU A 114 -0.42 -2.98 -7.66
N ILE A 115 -0.28 -1.70 -7.32
CA ILE A 115 -0.29 -0.60 -8.29
C ILE A 115 0.91 -0.75 -9.24
N ARG A 116 2.14 -0.91 -8.72
CA ARG A 116 3.33 -1.04 -9.56
C ARG A 116 3.29 -2.29 -10.43
N LEU A 117 2.82 -3.42 -9.90
CA LEU A 117 2.63 -4.65 -10.68
C LEU A 117 1.63 -4.42 -11.82
N SER A 118 0.53 -3.71 -11.56
CA SER A 118 -0.47 -3.40 -12.59
C SER A 118 0.11 -2.52 -13.69
N ASP A 119 0.89 -1.50 -13.33
CA ASP A 119 1.60 -0.61 -14.25
C ASP A 119 2.57 -1.37 -15.16
N ILE A 120 3.45 -2.19 -14.58
CA ILE A 120 4.39 -3.04 -15.34
C ILE A 120 3.65 -4.04 -16.25
N CYS A 121 2.47 -4.52 -15.84
CA CYS A 121 1.63 -5.40 -16.65
C CYS A 121 0.81 -4.65 -17.72
N GLY A 122 0.81 -3.32 -17.75
CA GLY A 122 0.00 -2.52 -18.65
C GLY A 122 -1.50 -2.59 -18.36
N ILE A 123 -1.89 -2.80 -17.10
CA ILE A 123 -3.27 -2.94 -16.66
C ILE A 123 -3.71 -1.65 -15.96
N ASP A 124 -4.76 -1.01 -16.48
CA ASP A 124 -5.47 0.04 -15.74
C ASP A 124 -6.25 -0.60 -14.57
N LEU A 125 -5.65 -0.55 -13.38
CA LEU A 125 -6.18 -1.18 -12.17
C LEU A 125 -7.52 -0.57 -11.75
N GLY A 126 -7.70 0.74 -11.90
CA GLY A 126 -8.93 1.43 -11.53
C GLY A 126 -10.11 0.97 -12.40
N ASP A 127 -9.93 0.98 -13.72
CA ASP A 127 -10.91 0.50 -14.68
C ASP A 127 -11.16 -1.02 -14.54
N ALA A 128 -10.12 -1.81 -14.28
CA ALA A 128 -10.26 -3.23 -13.97
C ALA A 128 -11.11 -3.49 -12.71
N ALA A 129 -10.90 -2.72 -11.64
CA ALA A 129 -11.66 -2.83 -10.40
C ALA A 129 -13.14 -2.46 -10.59
N VAL A 130 -13.43 -1.35 -11.28
CA VAL A 130 -14.81 -0.92 -11.59
C VAL A 130 -15.55 -2.01 -12.37
N ARG A 131 -14.94 -2.57 -13.41
CA ARG A 131 -15.53 -3.70 -14.15
C ARG A 131 -15.74 -4.92 -13.27
N LYS A 132 -14.83 -5.21 -12.35
CA LYS A 132 -14.95 -6.36 -11.46
C LYS A 132 -16.13 -6.21 -10.50
N ILE A 133 -16.37 -5.01 -9.97
CA ILE A 133 -17.53 -4.70 -9.12
C ILE A 133 -18.82 -4.93 -9.90
N ALA A 134 -18.94 -4.41 -11.12
CA ALA A 134 -20.12 -4.62 -11.97
C ALA A 134 -20.38 -6.12 -12.23
N LYS A 135 -19.33 -6.90 -12.53
CA LYS A 135 -19.44 -8.36 -12.68
C LYS A 135 -19.86 -9.05 -11.39
N ASN A 136 -19.37 -8.60 -10.24
CA ASN A 136 -19.75 -9.15 -8.94
C ASN A 136 -21.21 -8.88 -8.60
N ALA A 137 -21.74 -7.68 -8.91
CA ALA A 137 -23.14 -7.34 -8.69
C ALA A 137 -24.10 -8.24 -9.48
N ILE A 138 -23.72 -8.65 -10.70
CA ILE A 138 -24.49 -9.61 -11.51
C ILE A 138 -24.41 -11.01 -10.87
N LYS A 139 -23.22 -11.42 -10.41
CA LYS A 139 -22.99 -12.74 -9.81
C LYS A 139 -23.68 -12.89 -8.44
N TYR A 140 -23.77 -11.80 -7.68
CA TYR A 140 -24.31 -11.76 -6.32
C TYR A 140 -25.35 -10.62 -6.22
N PRO A 141 -26.55 -10.80 -6.80
CA PRO A 141 -27.59 -9.78 -6.72
C PRO A 141 -28.07 -9.59 -5.28
N PRO A 142 -28.57 -8.40 -4.93
CA PRO A 142 -29.16 -8.17 -3.62
C PRO A 142 -30.32 -9.15 -3.39
N LYS A 143 -30.48 -9.62 -2.14
CA LYS A 143 -31.68 -10.36 -1.78
C LYS A 143 -32.87 -9.42 -1.94
N ILE A 144 -33.82 -9.81 -2.77
CA ILE A 144 -35.12 -9.13 -2.85
C ILE A 144 -35.84 -9.48 -1.56
N SER A 145 -36.06 -8.47 -0.71
CA SER A 145 -36.88 -8.57 0.52
C SER A 145 -38.36 -8.48 0.19
#